data_AF-A0A3M1C151-F1
#
_entry.id   AF-A0A3M1C151-F1
#
_cell.length_a   1.000
_cell.length_b   1.000
_cell.length_c   1.000
_cell.angle_alpha   90.00
_cell.angle_beta   90.00
_cell.angle_gamma   90.00
#
_symmetry.space_group_name_H-M   'P 1'
#
loop_
_entity.id
_entity.type
_entity.pdbx_description
1 polymer ?
#
loop_
_entity_poly.entity_id
_entity_poly.type
_entity_poly.pdbx_seq_one_letter_code
_entity_poly.pdbx_strand_id
1 'polypeptide(L)'
;QKMFFEFLMYQDLFHSWGWESEIADVTEIKKDGDQLVFKKKAVGFIYNRYCDFLLNKTESALLRQAYVNQWATFSPNPREYLLLADKMRLVNWSDESFLKFLPISSEDMNFFKSVVPETRLLSDSRYQEEIIKNKRKYFFKPQRSHGGKSVYRGKNITQKNLERLLKEPTIAQKNIPPPTITLEDKSLKWDLRVYAYKDEVQCCVARIYEGQLTNFNSPLGGFALIKVV
;
A
#
# COMPACT_ATOMS: atom_id res chain seq x y z
N GLN A 1 -0.18 -7.81 -20.27
CA GLN A 1 -0.02 -7.24 -18.91
C GLN A 1 0.38 -8.36 -17.96
N LYS A 2 1.46 -8.22 -17.15
CA LYS A 2 2.01 -9.33 -16.31
C LYS A 2 1.01 -9.94 -15.30
N MET A 3 -0.12 -9.28 -15.05
CA MET A 3 -1.16 -9.75 -14.12
C MET A 3 -2.50 -10.02 -14.81
N PHE A 4 -2.54 -10.21 -16.14
CA PHE A 4 -3.82 -10.47 -16.84
C PHE A 4 -4.51 -11.74 -16.35
N PHE A 5 -3.76 -12.80 -16.04
CA PHE A 5 -4.31 -14.03 -15.45
C PHE A 5 -5.04 -13.79 -14.12
N GLU A 6 -4.58 -12.84 -13.33
CA GLU A 6 -5.26 -12.45 -12.09
C GLU A 6 -6.64 -11.85 -12.39
N PHE A 7 -6.76 -11.08 -13.49
CA PHE A 7 -8.03 -10.46 -13.88
C PHE A 7 -9.03 -11.54 -14.32
N LEU A 8 -8.57 -12.54 -15.09
CA LEU A 8 -9.39 -13.69 -15.47
C LEU A 8 -9.84 -14.49 -14.25
N MET A 9 -8.94 -14.76 -13.30
CA MET A 9 -9.28 -15.47 -12.07
C MET A 9 -10.38 -14.75 -11.26
N TYR A 10 -10.31 -13.42 -11.14
CA TYR A 10 -11.36 -12.66 -10.47
C TYR A 10 -12.65 -12.61 -11.27
N GLN A 11 -12.58 -12.52 -12.60
CA GLN A 11 -13.75 -12.60 -13.47
C GLN A 11 -14.48 -13.93 -13.29
N ASP A 12 -13.75 -15.05 -13.34
CA ASP A 12 -14.29 -16.39 -13.10
C ASP A 12 -14.89 -16.52 -11.70
N LEU A 13 -14.24 -15.94 -10.69
CA LEU A 13 -14.76 -15.92 -9.32
C LEU A 13 -16.10 -15.17 -9.24
N PHE A 14 -16.20 -13.99 -9.85
CA PHE A 14 -17.46 -13.24 -9.87
C PHE A 14 -18.55 -13.97 -10.65
N HIS A 15 -18.21 -14.60 -11.78
CA HIS A 15 -19.14 -15.46 -12.53
C HIS A 15 -19.62 -16.64 -11.68
N SER A 16 -18.74 -17.26 -10.90
CA SER A 16 -19.10 -18.36 -9.98
C SER A 16 -20.07 -17.92 -8.87
N TRP A 17 -20.09 -16.63 -8.53
CA TRP A 17 -21.06 -16.03 -7.60
C TRP A 17 -22.37 -15.61 -8.28
N GLY A 18 -22.51 -15.85 -9.59
CA GLY A 18 -23.68 -15.50 -10.39
C GLY A 18 -23.67 -14.05 -10.92
N TRP A 19 -22.54 -13.36 -10.86
CA TRP A 19 -22.42 -11.98 -11.35
C TRP A 19 -21.95 -11.98 -12.79
N GLU A 20 -22.53 -11.11 -13.62
CA GLU A 20 -21.90 -10.78 -14.90
C GLU A 20 -20.70 -9.86 -14.63
N SER A 21 -19.50 -10.28 -15.05
CA SER A 21 -18.26 -9.54 -14.86
C SER A 21 -17.47 -9.44 -16.15
N GLU A 22 -16.94 -8.25 -16.43
CA GLU A 22 -16.15 -7.94 -17.62
C GLU A 22 -14.87 -7.22 -17.23
N ILE A 23 -13.79 -7.48 -17.96
CA ILE A 23 -12.55 -6.72 -17.86
C ILE A 23 -12.63 -5.53 -18.81
N ALA A 24 -12.45 -4.32 -18.27
CA ALA A 24 -12.54 -3.08 -19.03
C ALA A 24 -11.32 -2.19 -18.77
N ASP A 25 -10.86 -1.47 -19.79
CA ASP A 25 -10.03 -0.29 -19.59
C ASP A 25 -10.89 0.86 -19.04
N VAL A 26 -10.29 1.72 -18.22
CA VAL A 26 -10.98 2.86 -17.61
C VAL A 26 -11.58 3.81 -18.67
N THR A 27 -10.94 3.90 -19.85
CA THR A 27 -11.35 4.78 -20.95
C THR A 27 -12.54 4.24 -21.76
N GLU A 28 -12.88 2.96 -21.59
CA GLU A 28 -14.02 2.34 -22.29
C GLU A 28 -15.34 2.49 -21.52
N ILE A 29 -15.26 2.82 -20.23
CA ILE A 29 -16.45 3.08 -19.40
C ILE A 29 -17.08 4.39 -19.82
N LYS A 30 -18.40 4.36 -20.04
CA LYS A 30 -19.20 5.52 -20.41
C LYS A 30 -20.25 5.80 -19.35
N LYS A 31 -20.94 6.93 -19.52
CA LYS A 31 -22.08 7.35 -18.70
C LYS A 31 -23.33 7.33 -19.57
N ASP A 32 -24.44 6.88 -19.00
CA ASP A 32 -25.79 7.06 -19.54
C ASP A 32 -26.72 7.44 -18.39
N GLY A 33 -27.32 8.64 -18.43
CA GLY A 33 -28.00 9.20 -17.25
C GLY A 33 -27.10 9.15 -16.01
N ASP A 34 -27.61 8.80 -14.84
CA ASP A 34 -26.80 8.67 -13.62
C ASP A 34 -26.22 7.26 -13.42
N GLN A 35 -25.87 6.58 -14.52
CA GLN A 35 -25.35 5.22 -14.50
C GLN A 35 -24.07 5.10 -15.34
N LEU A 36 -23.14 4.26 -14.86
CA LEU A 36 -22.01 3.82 -15.65
C LEU A 36 -22.42 2.70 -16.60
N VAL A 37 -21.90 2.72 -17.82
CA VAL A 37 -22.21 1.73 -18.86
C VAL A 37 -20.94 1.21 -19.51
N PHE A 38 -20.87 -0.10 -19.70
CA PHE A 38 -19.84 -0.78 -20.47
C PHE A 38 -20.48 -1.80 -21.40
N LYS A 39 -20.13 -1.79 -22.69
CA LYS A 39 -20.72 -2.66 -23.74
C LYS A 39 -22.28 -2.71 -23.68
N LYS A 40 -22.92 -1.55 -23.46
CA LYS A 40 -24.38 -1.38 -23.31
C LYS A 40 -25.01 -2.02 -22.05
N LYS A 41 -24.19 -2.47 -21.10
CA LYS A 41 -24.65 -2.99 -19.81
C LYS A 41 -24.36 -1.99 -18.69
N ALA A 42 -25.29 -1.87 -17.77
CA ALA A 42 -25.13 -1.10 -16.54
C ALA A 42 -23.99 -1.65 -15.68
N VAL A 43 -23.20 -0.75 -15.07
CA VAL A 43 -22.10 -1.09 -14.16
C VAL A 43 -22.41 -0.53 -12.78
N GLY A 44 -22.82 -1.39 -11.86
CA GLY A 44 -23.09 -1.02 -10.46
C GLY A 44 -21.91 -1.27 -9.50
N PHE A 45 -20.92 -2.06 -9.92
CA PHE A 45 -19.77 -2.42 -9.10
C PHE A 45 -18.48 -2.44 -9.92
N ILE A 46 -17.43 -1.86 -9.35
CA ILE A 46 -16.09 -1.79 -9.95
C ILE A 46 -15.10 -2.43 -8.99
N TYR A 47 -14.59 -3.59 -9.39
CA TYR A 47 -13.39 -4.18 -8.79
C TYR A 47 -12.15 -3.46 -9.35
N ASN A 48 -11.70 -2.43 -8.65
CA ASN A 48 -10.71 -1.47 -9.13
C ASN A 48 -9.29 -2.04 -9.06
N ARG A 49 -8.71 -2.35 -10.23
CA ARG A 49 -7.30 -2.69 -10.39
C ARG A 49 -6.47 -1.57 -11.02
N TYR A 50 -7.07 -0.41 -11.26
CA TYR A 50 -6.38 0.77 -11.77
C TYR A 50 -5.54 1.38 -10.64
N CYS A 51 -4.22 1.50 -10.86
CA CYS A 51 -3.27 1.98 -9.84
C CYS A 51 -3.47 3.45 -9.42
N ASP A 52 -4.43 4.17 -9.99
CA ASP A 52 -4.90 5.46 -9.49
C ASP A 52 -6.01 5.27 -8.44
N PHE A 53 -5.61 4.83 -7.25
CA PHE A 53 -6.53 4.49 -6.16
C PHE A 53 -7.39 5.65 -5.66
N LEU A 54 -6.99 6.89 -5.93
CA LEU A 54 -7.72 8.10 -5.55
C LEU A 54 -8.49 8.73 -6.74
N LEU A 55 -8.42 8.11 -7.93
CA LEU A 55 -9.10 8.57 -9.15
C LEU A 55 -8.79 10.04 -9.49
N ASN A 56 -7.52 10.44 -9.31
CA ASN A 56 -7.06 11.81 -9.50
C ASN A 56 -6.64 12.12 -10.94
N LYS A 57 -6.42 11.11 -11.76
CA LYS A 57 -6.04 11.27 -13.16
C LYS A 57 -7.24 11.63 -14.02
N THR A 58 -6.96 12.29 -15.13
CA THR A 58 -7.96 12.71 -16.12
C THR A 58 -8.73 11.53 -16.68
N GLU A 59 -8.04 10.42 -16.97
CA GLU A 59 -8.65 9.21 -17.54
C GLU A 59 -9.66 8.56 -16.58
N SER A 60 -9.50 8.74 -15.27
CA SER A 60 -10.41 8.24 -14.25
C SER A 60 -11.43 9.28 -13.76
N ALA A 61 -11.54 10.44 -14.41
CA ALA A 61 -12.44 11.50 -13.96
C ALA A 61 -13.91 11.05 -13.89
N LEU A 62 -14.36 10.24 -14.86
CA LEU A 62 -15.70 9.66 -14.84
C LEU A 62 -15.90 8.69 -13.68
N LEU A 63 -14.91 7.85 -13.38
CA LEU A 63 -14.97 6.97 -12.20
C LEU A 63 -15.01 7.77 -10.90
N ARG A 64 -14.26 8.87 -10.81
CA ARG A 64 -14.32 9.77 -9.65
C ARG A 64 -15.73 10.34 -9.48
N GLN A 65 -16.35 10.77 -10.58
CA GLN A 65 -17.71 11.28 -10.57
C GLN A 65 -18.70 10.21 -10.09
N ALA A 66 -18.57 8.98 -10.61
CA ALA A 66 -19.40 7.85 -10.20
C ALA A 66 -19.23 7.49 -8.72
N TYR A 67 -18.02 7.57 -8.18
CA TYR A 67 -17.76 7.37 -6.75
C TYR A 67 -18.42 8.45 -5.89
N VAL A 68 -18.25 9.73 -6.25
CA VAL A 68 -18.81 10.87 -5.50
C VAL A 68 -20.34 10.88 -5.54
N ASN A 69 -20.92 10.58 -6.70
CA ASN A 69 -22.37 10.56 -6.90
C ASN A 69 -23.00 9.19 -6.60
N GLN A 70 -22.22 8.22 -6.12
CA GLN A 70 -22.68 6.87 -5.75
C GLN A 70 -23.35 6.08 -6.89
N TRP A 71 -22.96 6.32 -8.14
CA TRP A 71 -23.47 5.59 -9.30
C TRP A 71 -22.94 4.15 -9.38
N ALA A 72 -21.80 3.88 -8.74
CA ALA A 72 -21.22 2.56 -8.63
C ALA A 72 -20.48 2.40 -7.30
N THR A 73 -20.44 1.16 -6.80
CA THR A 73 -19.61 0.79 -5.65
C THR A 73 -18.21 0.40 -6.11
N PHE A 74 -17.19 0.76 -5.33
CA PHE A 74 -15.78 0.49 -5.65
C PHE A 74 -15.15 -0.42 -4.60
N SER A 75 -14.40 -1.42 -5.06
CA SER A 75 -13.56 -2.28 -4.22
C SER A 75 -12.16 -2.43 -4.83
N PRO A 76 -11.06 -2.09 -4.14
CA PRO A 76 -11.05 -1.46 -2.82
C PRO A 76 -11.70 -0.06 -2.85
N ASN A 77 -12.28 0.36 -1.73
CA ASN A 77 -12.92 1.65 -1.64
C ASN A 77 -11.85 2.77 -1.60
N PRO A 78 -11.94 3.82 -2.45
CA PRO A 78 -11.01 4.95 -2.41
C PRO A 78 -10.84 5.59 -1.01
N ARG A 79 -11.89 5.61 -0.19
CA ARG A 79 -11.84 6.07 1.22
C ARG A 79 -10.96 5.18 2.08
N GLU A 80 -11.10 3.86 1.99
CA GLU A 80 -10.27 2.92 2.76
C GLU A 80 -8.79 3.08 2.38
N TYR A 81 -8.51 3.24 1.08
CA TYR A 81 -7.16 3.52 0.63
C TYR A 81 -6.58 4.80 1.25
N LEU A 82 -7.36 5.89 1.26
CA LEU A 82 -6.95 7.17 1.87
C LEU A 82 -6.69 7.04 3.39
N LEU A 83 -7.53 6.26 4.08
CA LEU A 83 -7.46 6.12 5.53
C LEU A 83 -6.36 5.15 5.99
N LEU A 84 -6.10 4.08 5.23
CA LEU A 84 -5.25 2.97 5.70
C LEU A 84 -3.96 2.80 4.90
N ALA A 85 -3.99 3.02 3.58
CA ALA A 85 -2.87 2.70 2.70
C ALA A 85 -1.93 3.89 2.41
N ASP A 86 -2.37 5.12 2.67
CA ASP A 86 -1.52 6.31 2.51
C ASP A 86 -0.35 6.27 3.51
N LYS A 87 0.88 6.35 3.00
CA LYS A 87 2.10 6.34 3.82
C LYS A 87 2.15 7.49 4.83
N MET A 88 1.42 8.58 4.59
CA MET A 88 1.29 9.67 5.56
C MET A 88 0.68 9.24 6.89
N ARG A 89 -0.09 8.14 6.90
CA ARG A 89 -0.62 7.57 8.14
C ARG A 89 0.49 7.13 9.09
N LEU A 90 1.62 6.65 8.57
CA LEU A 90 2.78 6.29 9.39
C LEU A 90 3.43 7.53 10.04
N VAL A 91 3.44 8.68 9.36
CA VAL A 91 3.89 9.95 9.96
C VAL A 91 2.97 10.32 11.12
N ASN A 92 1.65 10.31 10.87
CA ASN A 92 0.65 10.67 11.88
C ASN A 92 0.67 9.72 13.08
N TRP A 93 0.65 8.41 12.85
CA TRP A 93 0.62 7.40 13.92
C TRP A 93 1.93 7.27 14.70
N SER A 94 3.03 7.84 14.18
CA SER A 94 4.29 7.96 14.94
C SER A 94 4.50 9.34 15.56
N ASP A 95 3.57 10.27 15.37
CA ASP A 95 3.56 11.57 16.02
C ASP A 95 2.74 11.50 17.32
N GLU A 96 3.43 11.63 18.45
CA GLU A 96 2.79 11.59 19.75
C GLU A 96 1.77 12.72 19.95
N SER A 97 1.99 13.90 19.37
CA SER A 97 1.05 15.02 19.47
C SER A 97 -0.26 14.69 18.73
N PHE A 98 -0.16 14.02 17.59
CA PHE A 98 -1.32 13.54 16.84
C PHE A 98 -2.07 12.46 17.63
N LEU A 99 -1.37 11.47 18.19
CA LEU A 99 -2.01 10.42 18.99
C LEU A 99 -2.73 10.98 20.23
N LYS A 100 -2.17 12.00 20.89
CA LYS A 100 -2.80 12.69 22.04
C LYS A 100 -4.09 13.42 21.69
N PHE A 101 -4.27 13.80 20.43
CA PHE A 101 -5.48 14.45 19.95
C PHE A 101 -6.61 13.45 19.64
N LEU A 102 -6.27 12.17 19.43
CA LEU A 102 -7.27 11.15 19.11
C LEU A 102 -8.04 10.71 20.37
N PRO A 103 -9.33 10.34 20.22
CA PRO A 103 -10.13 9.78 21.31
C PRO A 103 -9.78 8.31 21.56
N ILE A 104 -8.51 8.02 21.90
CA ILE A 104 -7.98 6.68 22.16
C ILE A 104 -7.45 6.57 23.59
N SER A 105 -7.38 5.36 24.12
CA SER A 105 -6.86 5.12 25.47
C SER A 105 -5.34 5.33 25.53
N SER A 106 -4.80 5.48 26.75
CA SER A 106 -3.35 5.49 26.97
C SER A 106 -2.71 4.15 26.62
N GLU A 107 -3.44 3.05 26.79
CA GLU A 107 -3.03 1.71 26.38
C GLU A 107 -2.87 1.62 24.86
N ASP A 108 -3.87 2.08 24.10
CA ASP A 108 -3.80 2.12 22.63
C ASP A 108 -2.64 3.01 22.16
N MET A 109 -2.46 4.17 22.79
CA MET A 109 -1.34 5.07 22.45
C MET A 109 0.02 4.38 22.65
N ASN A 110 0.19 3.64 23.75
CA ASN A 110 1.40 2.87 24.01
C ASN A 110 1.56 1.71 23.02
N PHE A 111 0.47 1.05 22.66
CA PHE A 111 0.47 0.02 21.64
C PHE A 111 0.94 0.58 20.29
N PHE A 112 0.36 1.68 19.81
CA PHE A 112 0.80 2.36 18.57
C PHE A 112 2.30 2.72 18.61
N LYS A 113 2.78 3.28 19.73
CA LYS A 113 4.22 3.60 19.91
C LYS A 113 5.11 2.36 19.84
N SER A 114 4.62 1.19 20.26
CA SER A 114 5.39 -0.06 20.23
C SER A 114 5.44 -0.73 18.86
N VAL A 115 4.40 -0.56 18.03
CA VAL A 115 4.27 -1.27 16.74
C VAL A 115 4.50 -0.40 15.51
N VAL A 116 4.26 0.91 15.58
CA VAL A 116 4.44 1.82 14.45
C VAL A 116 5.89 2.29 14.39
N PRO A 117 6.62 2.02 13.30
CA PRO A 117 7.98 2.50 13.15
C PRO A 117 8.00 4.04 13.10
N GLU A 118 8.90 4.64 13.87
CA GLU A 118 9.14 6.09 13.87
C GLU A 118 9.30 6.59 12.42
N THR A 119 8.40 7.50 12.00
CA THR A 119 8.34 7.98 10.63
C THR A 119 8.15 9.51 10.64
N ARG A 120 8.97 10.22 9.88
CA ARG A 120 8.92 11.68 9.79
C ARG A 120 8.87 12.13 8.33
N LEU A 121 8.28 13.29 8.09
CA LEU A 121 8.46 13.98 6.83
C LEU A 121 9.91 14.46 6.73
N LEU A 122 10.58 14.16 5.60
CA LEU A 122 11.96 14.58 5.40
C LEU A 122 12.08 16.12 5.28
N SER A 123 11.01 16.79 4.88
CA SER A 123 10.91 18.25 4.78
C SER A 123 10.69 18.94 6.13
N ASP A 124 10.46 18.19 7.22
CA ASP A 124 10.25 18.76 8.55
C ASP A 124 11.58 19.26 9.13
N SER A 125 11.73 20.59 9.19
CA SER A 125 12.97 21.25 9.64
C SER A 125 13.37 20.88 11.06
N ARG A 126 12.42 20.47 11.92
CA ARG A 126 12.70 20.06 13.30
C ARG A 126 13.57 18.80 13.39
N TYR A 127 13.48 17.92 12.39
CA TYR A 127 14.14 16.60 12.40
C TYR A 127 15.11 16.40 11.23
N GLN A 128 15.05 17.25 10.21
CA GLN A 128 15.76 17.04 8.94
C GLN A 128 17.27 16.87 9.12
N GLU A 129 17.92 17.76 9.87
CA GLU A 129 19.37 17.70 10.10
C GLU A 129 19.80 16.41 10.80
N GLU A 130 19.05 16.00 11.83
CA GLU A 130 19.30 14.76 12.56
C GLU A 130 19.12 13.54 11.66
N ILE A 131 18.06 13.50 10.86
CA ILE A 131 17.78 12.42 9.91
C ILE A 131 18.89 12.31 8.87
N ILE A 132 19.38 13.43 8.33
CA ILE A 132 20.49 13.44 7.37
C ILE A 132 21.78 12.94 8.02
N LYS A 133 22.11 13.44 9.22
CA LYS A 133 23.29 13.02 10.00
C LYS A 133 23.24 11.53 10.31
N ASN A 134 22.07 11.01 10.67
CA ASN A 134 21.84 9.61 11.02
C ASN A 134 21.27 8.77 9.87
N LYS A 135 21.41 9.20 8.60
CA LYS A 135 20.72 8.60 7.44
C LYS A 135 20.80 7.09 7.36
N ARG A 136 21.89 6.47 7.82
CA ARG A 136 22.09 5.00 7.84
C ARG A 136 20.99 4.25 8.64
N LYS A 137 20.37 4.91 9.62
CA LYS A 137 19.28 4.38 10.45
C LYS A 137 17.90 4.48 9.79
N TYR A 138 17.78 5.09 8.61
CA TYR A 138 16.49 5.37 7.97
C TYR A 138 16.35 4.70 6.60
N PHE A 139 15.09 4.47 6.23
CA PHE A 139 14.61 4.22 4.88
C PHE A 139 13.87 5.44 4.37
N PHE A 140 14.22 5.90 3.18
CA PHE A 140 13.56 7.02 2.53
C PHE A 140 12.58 6.51 1.48
N LYS A 141 11.31 6.95 1.58
CA LYS A 141 10.22 6.51 0.71
C LYS A 141 9.47 7.73 0.17
N PRO A 142 9.38 7.92 -1.15
CA PRO A 142 8.49 8.93 -1.72
C PRO A 142 7.03 8.66 -1.34
N GLN A 143 6.26 9.71 -1.10
CA GLN A 143 4.88 9.59 -0.63
C GLN A 143 4.01 8.81 -1.63
N ARG A 144 4.08 9.17 -2.92
CA ARG A 144 3.20 8.66 -3.99
C ARG A 144 3.85 7.63 -4.92
N SER A 145 4.75 6.77 -4.43
CA SER A 145 5.27 5.64 -5.21
C SER A 145 4.61 4.31 -4.83
N HIS A 146 4.35 3.46 -5.83
CA HIS A 146 3.86 2.09 -5.66
C HIS A 146 4.92 1.06 -6.07
N GLY A 147 4.82 -0.15 -5.52
CA GLY A 147 5.66 -1.29 -5.91
C GLY A 147 7.15 -1.16 -5.55
N GLY A 148 7.49 -0.46 -4.46
CA GLY A 148 8.88 -0.33 -3.99
C GLY A 148 9.78 0.54 -4.86
N LYS A 149 9.24 1.18 -5.91
CA LYS A 149 10.00 2.11 -6.75
C LYS A 149 10.48 3.30 -5.91
N SER A 150 11.77 3.62 -6.09
CA SER A 150 12.45 4.77 -5.45
C SER A 150 12.51 4.71 -3.92
N VAL A 151 12.53 3.53 -3.33
CA VAL A 151 12.80 3.34 -1.88
C VAL A 151 14.30 3.17 -1.65
N TYR A 152 14.89 4.04 -0.83
CA TYR A 152 16.33 4.01 -0.55
C TYR A 152 16.60 3.63 0.90
N ARG A 153 17.45 2.63 1.10
CA ARG A 153 18.08 2.41 2.41
C ARG A 153 19.13 3.48 2.61
N GLY A 154 19.07 4.24 3.69
CA GLY A 154 20.00 5.33 3.91
C GLY A 154 21.46 4.89 4.11
N LYS A 155 21.70 3.60 4.40
CA LYS A 155 23.05 3.00 4.34
C LYS A 155 23.67 3.08 2.94
N ASN A 156 22.84 2.98 1.90
CA ASN A 156 23.26 2.84 0.50
C ASN A 156 22.86 4.07 -0.34
N ILE A 157 22.35 5.15 0.28
CA ILE A 157 21.91 6.34 -0.45
C ILE A 157 23.10 7.22 -0.83
N THR A 158 23.21 7.54 -2.11
CA THR A 158 24.17 8.53 -2.63
C THR A 158 23.75 9.95 -2.25
N GLN A 159 24.71 10.86 -2.15
CA GLN A 159 24.43 12.28 -1.89
C GLN A 159 23.44 12.90 -2.88
N LYS A 160 23.64 12.70 -4.19
CA LYS A 160 22.74 13.17 -5.26
C LYS A 160 21.28 12.72 -5.07
N ASN A 161 21.07 11.44 -4.73
CA ASN A 161 19.72 10.93 -4.47
C ASN A 161 19.12 11.54 -3.20
N LEU A 162 19.89 11.74 -2.14
CA LEU A 162 19.41 12.39 -0.93
C LEU A 162 18.96 13.84 -1.20
N GLU A 163 19.77 14.61 -1.94
CA GLU A 163 19.43 15.98 -2.36
C GLU A 163 18.17 16.03 -3.22
N ARG A 164 17.95 15.04 -4.08
CA ARG A 164 16.70 14.90 -4.84
C ARG A 164 15.52 14.65 -3.90
N LEU A 165 15.65 13.72 -2.96
CA LEU A 165 14.58 13.39 -2.01
C LEU A 165 14.22 14.56 -1.09
N LEU A 166 15.16 15.45 -0.77
CA LEU A 166 14.90 16.67 -0.01
C LEU A 166 13.98 17.66 -0.75
N LYS A 167 13.92 17.59 -2.08
CA LYS A 167 13.08 18.44 -2.94
C LYS A 167 11.72 17.81 -3.27
N GLU A 168 11.51 16.56 -2.88
CA GLU A 168 10.31 15.78 -3.19
C GLU A 168 9.56 15.41 -1.90
N PRO A 169 8.22 15.23 -1.95
CA PRO A 169 7.46 14.70 -0.82
C PRO A 169 7.95 13.29 -0.43
N THR A 170 8.76 13.24 0.62
CA THR A 170 9.48 12.04 1.06
C THR A 170 9.29 11.85 2.56
N ILE A 171 9.02 10.61 2.97
CA ILE A 171 9.08 10.20 4.37
C ILE A 171 10.42 9.52 4.67
N ALA A 172 10.95 9.77 5.86
CA ALA A 172 12.05 9.02 6.46
C ALA A 172 11.48 8.14 7.57
N GLN A 173 11.59 6.82 7.39
CA GLN A 173 11.15 5.83 8.37
C GLN A 173 12.35 5.13 8.98
N LYS A 174 12.36 4.99 10.30
CA LYS A 174 13.42 4.26 11.00
C LYS A 174 13.49 2.81 10.52
N ASN A 175 14.70 2.34 10.27
CA ASN A 175 14.96 1.00 9.76
C ASN A 175 14.66 -0.05 10.83
N ILE A 176 13.73 -0.94 10.51
CA ILE A 176 13.50 -2.18 11.26
C ILE A 176 14.12 -3.32 10.45
N PRO A 177 15.13 -4.04 10.99
CA PRO A 177 15.68 -5.19 10.30
C PRO A 177 14.59 -6.26 10.15
N PRO A 178 14.40 -6.82 8.95
CA PRO A 178 13.45 -7.92 8.78
C PRO A 178 13.94 -9.15 9.55
N PRO A 179 13.03 -9.95 10.11
CA PRO A 179 13.40 -11.23 10.71
C PRO A 179 13.95 -12.19 9.64
N THR A 180 14.72 -13.18 10.08
CA THR A 180 15.34 -14.17 9.19
C THR A 180 14.93 -15.58 9.57
N ILE A 181 14.96 -16.47 8.58
CA ILE A 181 14.77 -17.91 8.72
C ILE A 181 15.86 -18.62 7.92
N THR A 182 16.36 -19.74 8.42
CA THR A 182 17.31 -20.59 7.70
C THR A 182 16.56 -21.72 7.01
N LEU A 183 16.65 -21.80 5.68
CA LEU A 183 16.12 -22.89 4.87
C LEU A 183 17.24 -23.42 3.98
N GLU A 184 17.50 -24.73 4.02
CA GLU A 184 18.56 -25.39 3.22
C GLU A 184 19.89 -24.62 3.26
N ASP A 185 20.35 -24.31 4.49
CA ASP A 185 21.58 -23.56 4.79
C ASP A 185 21.63 -22.09 4.28
N LYS A 186 20.52 -21.57 3.75
CA LYS A 186 20.38 -20.17 3.35
C LYS A 186 19.61 -19.36 4.40
N SER A 187 20.19 -18.24 4.82
CA SER A 187 19.50 -17.26 5.64
C SER A 187 18.65 -16.33 4.76
N LEU A 188 17.33 -16.51 4.82
CA LEU A 188 16.34 -15.75 4.06
C LEU A 188 15.60 -14.79 4.98
N LYS A 189 15.11 -13.68 4.42
CA LYS A 189 14.25 -12.75 5.14
C LYS A 189 12.82 -13.17 5.00
N TRP A 190 12.01 -12.85 6.00
CA TRP A 190 10.57 -13.02 5.88
C TRP A 190 9.81 -11.82 6.44
N ASP A 191 8.57 -11.68 5.99
CA ASP A 191 7.60 -10.79 6.57
C ASP A 191 6.21 -11.43 6.54
N LEU A 192 5.26 -10.86 7.29
CA LEU A 192 3.86 -11.27 7.26
C LEU A 192 3.03 -10.32 6.41
N ARG A 193 2.16 -10.90 5.59
CA ARG A 193 1.09 -10.23 4.87
C ARG A 193 -0.23 -10.60 5.53
N VAL A 194 -0.79 -9.68 6.29
CA VAL A 194 -2.10 -9.83 6.93
C VAL A 194 -3.16 -9.20 6.01
N TYR A 195 -4.17 -9.97 5.64
CA TYR A 195 -5.35 -9.53 4.92
C TYR A 195 -6.46 -9.27 5.92
N ALA A 196 -6.95 -8.04 5.97
CA ALA A 196 -8.00 -7.63 6.89
C ALA A 196 -9.22 -7.11 6.13
N TYR A 197 -10.41 -7.37 6.66
CA TYR A 197 -11.68 -6.89 6.16
C TYR A 197 -12.68 -6.80 7.31
N LYS A 198 -13.49 -5.74 7.36
CA LYS A 198 -14.46 -5.47 8.44
C LYS A 198 -13.84 -5.62 9.84
N ASP A 199 -12.69 -4.97 10.03
CA ASP A 199 -11.95 -4.96 11.30
C ASP A 199 -11.47 -6.34 11.79
N GLU A 200 -11.55 -7.37 10.94
CA GLU A 200 -11.11 -8.73 11.24
C GLU A 200 -9.97 -9.16 10.34
N VAL A 201 -9.05 -9.96 10.89
CA VAL A 201 -8.01 -10.65 10.12
C VAL A 201 -8.64 -11.85 9.42
N GLN A 202 -8.65 -11.80 8.08
CA GLN A 202 -9.22 -12.84 7.23
C GLN A 202 -8.21 -13.94 6.92
N CYS A 203 -6.96 -13.54 6.67
CA CYS A 203 -5.88 -14.45 6.30
C CYS A 203 -4.54 -13.81 6.65
N CYS A 204 -3.54 -14.63 6.95
CA CYS A 204 -2.18 -14.17 7.04
C CYS A 204 -1.26 -15.15 6.31
N VAL A 205 -0.32 -14.61 5.56
CA VAL A 205 0.62 -15.37 4.72
C VAL A 205 2.01 -14.85 4.97
N ALA A 206 3.00 -15.73 5.12
CA ALA A 206 4.39 -15.33 5.18
C ALA A 206 4.94 -15.14 3.76
N ARG A 207 5.83 -14.16 3.59
CA ARG A 207 6.58 -13.95 2.35
C ARG A 207 8.05 -14.10 2.64
N ILE A 208 8.67 -15.09 2.02
CA ILE A 208 10.10 -15.38 2.14
C ILE A 208 10.81 -14.78 0.93
N TYR A 209 11.92 -14.09 1.15
CA TYR A 209 12.64 -13.40 0.09
C TYR A 209 14.12 -13.16 0.42
N GLU A 210 14.90 -12.97 -0.63
CA GLU A 210 16.29 -12.52 -0.57
C GLU A 210 16.42 -11.05 -1.01
N GLY A 211 17.46 -10.35 -0.55
CA GLY A 211 17.77 -8.98 -0.98
C GLY A 211 17.10 -7.89 -0.15
N GLN A 212 16.99 -6.68 -0.71
CA GLN A 212 16.49 -5.49 0.02
C GLN A 212 14.97 -5.39 0.03
N LEU A 213 14.31 -5.74 -1.08
CA LEU A 213 12.87 -5.64 -1.25
C LEU A 213 12.27 -7.03 -1.36
N THR A 214 11.04 -7.21 -0.87
CA THR A 214 10.31 -8.46 -1.06
C THR A 214 10.16 -8.75 -2.56
N ASN A 215 10.60 -9.94 -2.98
CA ASN A 215 10.52 -10.44 -4.34
C ASN A 215 10.38 -11.97 -4.29
N PHE A 216 9.88 -12.56 -5.37
CA PHE A 216 9.68 -14.01 -5.49
C PHE A 216 10.52 -14.62 -6.63
N ASN A 217 11.69 -14.04 -6.87
CA ASN A 217 12.55 -14.42 -8.00
C ASN A 217 13.73 -15.31 -7.56
N SER A 218 13.86 -15.61 -6.26
CA SER A 218 14.94 -16.41 -5.70
C SER A 218 14.45 -17.83 -5.38
N PRO A 219 15.31 -18.86 -5.50
CA PRO A 219 15.02 -20.18 -4.96
C PRO A 219 14.67 -20.07 -3.47
N LEU A 220 13.67 -20.84 -3.02
CA LEU A 220 13.10 -20.80 -1.65
C LEU A 220 12.41 -19.47 -1.29
N GLY A 221 12.38 -18.49 -2.19
CA GLY A 221 11.58 -17.28 -2.07
C GLY A 221 10.16 -17.51 -2.57
N GLY A 222 9.17 -16.89 -1.92
CA GLY A 222 7.77 -17.09 -2.26
C GLY A 222 6.82 -16.87 -1.10
N PHE A 223 5.59 -17.35 -1.27
CA PHE A 223 4.63 -17.43 -0.18
C PHE A 223 4.87 -18.68 0.67
N ALA A 224 4.66 -18.56 1.98
CA ALA A 224 4.73 -19.66 2.92
C ALA A 224 3.52 -19.64 3.85
N LEU A 225 3.09 -20.84 4.26
CA LEU A 225 2.03 -21.01 5.24
C LEU A 225 2.54 -20.61 6.63
N ILE A 226 1.64 -20.02 7.41
CA ILE A 226 1.90 -19.74 8.82
C ILE A 226 1.18 -20.77 9.69
N LYS A 227 1.79 -21.08 10.83
CA LYS A 227 1.12 -21.78 11.92
C LYS A 227 1.11 -20.84 13.11
N VAL A 228 -0.07 -20.41 13.53
CA VAL A 228 -0.26 -19.70 14.80
C VAL A 228 -0.27 -20.76 15.89
N VAL A 229 0.65 -20.64 16.85
CA VAL A 229 0.82 -21.56 17.99
C VAL A 229 0.46 -20.86 19.28
#